data_AF-A0A351Q8H1-F1
#
_entry.id   AF-A0A351Q8H1-F1
#
_cell.length_a   1.000
_cell.length_b   1.000
_cell.length_c   1.000
_cell.angle_alpha   90.00
_cell.angle_beta   90.00
_cell.angle_gamma   90.00
#
_symmetry.space_group_name_H-M   'P 1'
#
loop_
_entity.id
_entity.type
_entity.pdbx_description
1 polymer ?
#
loop_
_entity_poly.entity_id
_entity_poly.type
_entity_poly.pdbx_seq_one_letter_code
_entity_poly.pdbx_strand_id
1 'polypeptide(L)'
;TTKPENVAKEIKSLLEEYNSKTEISLDDILDFHVRFESVHPFQDGNGRVGRLIMLKECLKHNIVPFIITEELKIFYYRGIKEWKDERGYLKDTCLTAQDAMKESLNYFGVKYEN
;
A
#
# COMPACT_ATOMS: atom_id res chain seq x y z
N THR A 1 -15.58 0.15 7.64
CA THR A 1 -16.16 0.41 6.32
C THR A 1 -17.06 1.62 6.34
N THR A 2 -16.94 2.47 5.33
CA THR A 2 -17.71 3.72 5.18
C THR A 2 -19.14 3.43 4.70
N LYS A 3 -20.11 4.28 5.07
CA LYS A 3 -21.49 4.18 4.56
C LYS A 3 -21.52 4.46 3.04
N PRO A 4 -22.35 3.75 2.24
CA PRO A 4 -22.40 3.93 0.79
C PRO A 4 -22.55 5.38 0.33
N GLU A 5 -23.42 6.17 0.97
CA GLU A 5 -23.63 7.58 0.61
C GLU A 5 -22.38 8.47 0.76
N ASN A 6 -21.43 8.05 1.61
CA ASN A 6 -20.23 8.81 1.93
C ASN A 6 -19.00 8.34 1.15
N VAL A 7 -19.04 7.16 0.49
CA VAL A 7 -17.88 6.56 -0.20
C VAL A 7 -17.26 7.53 -1.21
N ALA A 8 -18.08 8.14 -2.08
CA ALA A 8 -17.58 9.04 -3.11
C ALA A 8 -16.85 10.26 -2.52
N LYS A 9 -17.38 10.81 -1.41
CA LYS A 9 -16.77 11.94 -0.70
C LYS A 9 -15.44 11.54 -0.06
N GLU A 10 -15.41 10.41 0.65
CA GLU A 10 -14.20 9.95 1.35
C GLU A 10 -13.08 9.58 0.37
N ILE A 11 -13.39 8.90 -0.74
CA ILE A 11 -12.39 8.61 -1.79
C ILE A 11 -11.86 9.89 -2.43
N LYS A 12 -12.74 10.86 -2.72
CA LYS A 12 -12.31 12.14 -3.29
C LYS A 12 -11.35 12.86 -2.35
N SER A 13 -11.71 12.95 -1.07
CA SER A 13 -10.86 13.55 -0.03
C SER A 13 -9.50 12.85 0.08
N LEU A 14 -9.51 11.51 0.12
CA LEU A 14 -8.30 10.69 0.17
C LEU A 14 -7.37 10.94 -1.04
N LEU A 15 -7.93 11.02 -2.25
CA LEU A 15 -7.18 11.31 -3.47
C LEU A 15 -6.64 12.74 -3.49
N GLU A 16 -7.43 13.73 -3.09
CA GLU A 16 -7.00 15.14 -3.02
C GLU A 16 -5.84 15.30 -2.04
N GLU A 17 -5.94 14.71 -0.85
CA GLU A 17 -4.88 14.73 0.15
C GLU A 17 -3.60 14.07 -0.37
N TYR A 18 -3.70 12.87 -0.94
CA TYR A 18 -2.54 12.15 -1.45
C TYR A 18 -1.84 12.89 -2.60
N ASN A 19 -2.62 13.40 -3.56
CA ASN A 19 -2.07 14.12 -4.72
C ASN A 19 -1.57 15.53 -4.37
N SER A 20 -1.88 16.07 -3.19
CA SER A 20 -1.34 17.35 -2.73
C SER A 20 0.10 17.28 -2.24
N LYS A 21 0.62 16.07 -1.99
CA LYS A 21 1.99 15.84 -1.52
C LYS A 21 2.98 16.00 -2.67
N THR A 22 4.10 16.69 -2.41
CA THR A 22 5.15 16.94 -3.41
C THR A 22 6.10 15.75 -3.57
N GLU A 23 6.41 15.08 -2.46
CA GLU A 23 7.20 13.86 -2.41
C GLU A 23 6.39 12.78 -1.69
N ILE A 24 6.45 11.56 -2.21
CA ILE A 24 5.70 10.42 -1.69
C ILE A 24 6.68 9.43 -1.10
N SER A 25 6.53 9.16 0.20
CA SER A 25 7.25 8.10 0.89
C SER A 25 6.49 6.78 0.85
N LEU A 26 7.15 5.69 1.25
CA LEU A 26 6.49 4.41 1.45
C LEU A 26 5.35 4.52 2.49
N ASP A 27 5.56 5.27 3.57
CA ASP A 27 4.54 5.44 4.61
C ASP A 27 3.29 6.16 4.07
N ASP A 28 3.45 7.08 3.11
CA ASP A 28 2.31 7.74 2.45
C ASP A 28 1.51 6.77 1.59
N ILE A 29 2.18 5.84 0.90
CA ILE A 29 1.54 4.79 0.10
C ILE A 29 0.79 3.81 1.00
N LEU A 30 1.40 3.40 2.11
CA LEU A 30 0.79 2.50 3.08
C LEU A 30 -0.41 3.15 3.78
N ASP A 31 -0.32 4.42 4.16
CA ASP A 31 -1.44 5.16 4.75
C ASP A 31 -2.62 5.28 3.77
N PHE A 32 -2.33 5.61 2.50
CA PHE A 32 -3.34 5.62 1.44
C PHE A 32 -4.04 4.27 1.34
N HIS A 33 -3.27 3.18 1.30
CA HIS A 33 -3.80 1.82 1.17
C HIS A 33 -4.70 1.44 2.36
N VAL A 34 -4.26 1.69 3.59
CA VAL A 34 -5.07 1.40 4.79
C VAL A 34 -6.38 2.18 4.78
N ARG A 35 -6.34 3.46 4.37
CA ARG A 35 -7.54 4.30 4.27
C ARG A 35 -8.45 3.85 3.13
N PHE A 36 -7.90 3.49 1.98
CA PHE A 36 -8.64 2.94 0.85
C PHE A 36 -9.39 1.65 1.25
N GLU A 37 -8.71 0.70 1.91
CA GLU A 37 -9.32 -0.53 2.45
C GLU A 37 -10.42 -0.22 3.48
N SER A 38 -10.20 0.81 4.31
CA SER A 38 -11.17 1.24 5.33
C SER A 38 -12.44 1.85 4.72
N VAL A 39 -12.30 2.57 3.59
CA VAL A 39 -13.45 3.12 2.85
C VAL A 39 -14.21 2.00 2.13
N HIS A 40 -13.48 1.06 1.54
CA HIS A 40 -14.03 -0.10 0.81
C HIS A 40 -14.98 0.31 -0.34
N PRO A 41 -14.49 1.05 -1.35
CA PRO A 41 -15.35 1.74 -2.31
C PRO A 41 -16.08 0.87 -3.32
N PHE A 42 -15.59 -0.35 -3.56
CA PHE A 42 -16.17 -1.29 -4.51
C PHE A 42 -16.95 -2.39 -3.80
N GLN A 43 -17.86 -3.05 -4.52
CA GLN A 43 -18.64 -4.18 -3.98
C GLN A 43 -17.75 -5.39 -3.63
N ASP A 44 -16.73 -5.65 -4.45
CA ASP A 44 -15.71 -6.67 -4.24
C ASP A 44 -14.41 -6.18 -4.88
N GLY A 45 -13.29 -6.80 -4.50
CA GLY A 45 -11.99 -6.57 -5.13
C GLY A 45 -11.18 -5.46 -4.50
N ASN A 46 -11.66 -4.80 -3.45
CA ASN A 46 -10.94 -3.73 -2.74
C ASN A 46 -9.52 -4.15 -2.38
N GLY A 47 -9.36 -5.31 -1.71
CA GLY A 47 -8.05 -5.88 -1.39
C GLY A 47 -7.10 -6.02 -2.60
N ARG A 48 -7.63 -6.42 -3.75
CA ARG A 48 -6.85 -6.59 -4.99
C ARG A 48 -6.48 -5.23 -5.58
N VAL A 49 -7.44 -4.31 -5.65
CA VAL A 49 -7.24 -2.96 -6.18
C VAL A 49 -6.28 -2.16 -5.28
N GLY A 50 -6.41 -2.22 -3.95
CA GLY A 50 -5.53 -1.53 -3.02
C GLY A 50 -4.07 -1.96 -3.18
N ARG A 51 -3.82 -3.28 -3.28
CA ARG A 51 -2.46 -3.80 -3.56
C ARG A 51 -1.93 -3.38 -4.94
N LEU A 52 -2.79 -3.35 -5.96
CA LEU A 52 -2.40 -2.84 -7.29
C LEU A 52 -2.06 -1.35 -7.25
N ILE A 53 -2.79 -0.55 -6.47
CA ILE A 53 -2.50 0.87 -6.26
C ILE A 53 -1.15 1.03 -5.56
N MET A 54 -0.89 0.28 -4.48
CA MET A 54 0.42 0.32 -3.80
C MET A 54 1.57 -0.01 -4.76
N LEU A 55 1.43 -1.07 -5.55
CA LEU A 55 2.42 -1.46 -6.56
C LEU A 55 2.67 -0.32 -7.56
N LYS A 56 1.59 0.26 -8.10
CA LYS A 56 1.63 1.35 -9.08
C LYS A 56 2.25 2.62 -8.52
N GLU A 57 1.94 3.00 -7.29
CA GLU A 57 2.54 4.19 -6.66
C GLU A 57 4.01 3.97 -6.31
N CYS A 58 4.41 2.76 -5.89
CA CYS A 58 5.84 2.46 -5.67
C CYS A 58 6.63 2.69 -6.98
N LEU A 59 6.16 2.11 -8.09
CA LEU A 59 6.77 2.28 -9.41
C LEU A 59 6.81 3.75 -9.85
N LYS A 60 5.74 4.51 -9.62
CA LYS A 60 5.64 5.93 -9.98
C LYS A 60 6.65 6.81 -9.22
N HIS A 61 7.00 6.42 -8.01
CA HIS A 61 7.84 7.20 -7.10
C HIS A 61 9.23 6.60 -6.88
N ASN A 62 9.69 5.72 -7.78
CA ASN A 62 11.00 5.04 -7.70
C ASN A 62 11.24 4.29 -6.39
N ILE A 63 10.17 3.86 -5.71
CA ILE A 63 10.24 2.99 -4.55
C ILE A 63 10.19 1.55 -5.07
N VAL A 64 11.04 0.68 -4.55
CA VAL A 64 11.02 -0.74 -4.94
C VAL A 64 9.62 -1.32 -4.71
N PRO A 65 8.95 -1.86 -5.73
CA PRO A 65 7.63 -2.47 -5.54
C PRO A 65 7.72 -3.73 -4.70
N PHE A 66 6.58 -4.25 -4.23
CA PHE A 66 6.52 -5.50 -3.49
C PHE A 66 5.22 -6.24 -3.74
N ILE A 67 5.24 -7.54 -3.47
CA ILE A 67 4.09 -8.43 -3.56
C ILE A 67 3.91 -9.10 -2.20
N ILE A 68 2.70 -8.98 -1.64
CA ILE A 68 2.36 -9.67 -0.40
C ILE A 68 2.09 -11.15 -0.72
N THR A 69 3.02 -12.02 -0.33
CA THR A 69 2.90 -13.47 -0.49
C THR A 69 1.94 -14.08 0.53
N GLU A 70 1.56 -15.35 0.35
CA GLU A 70 0.68 -16.05 1.29
C GLU A 70 1.33 -16.18 2.68
N GLU A 71 2.66 -16.32 2.78
CA GLU A 71 3.35 -16.39 4.08
C GLU A 71 3.25 -15.09 4.88
N LEU A 72 3.26 -13.94 4.18
CA LEU A 72 3.20 -12.62 4.80
C LEU A 72 1.77 -12.16 5.12
N LYS A 73 0.76 -12.87 4.63
CA LYS A 73 -0.65 -12.46 4.66
C LYS A 73 -1.17 -12.19 6.07
N ILE A 74 -0.82 -13.01 7.05
CA ILE A 74 -1.26 -12.82 8.44
C ILE A 74 -0.65 -11.55 9.05
N PHE A 75 0.63 -11.28 8.77
CA PHE A 75 1.33 -10.09 9.25
C PHE A 75 0.81 -8.83 8.56
N TYR A 76 0.51 -8.92 7.26
CA TYR A 76 -0.11 -7.86 6.48
C TYR A 76 -1.49 -7.47 7.04
N TYR A 77 -2.36 -8.43 7.31
CA TYR A 77 -3.67 -8.14 7.91
C TYR A 77 -3.55 -7.56 9.32
N ARG A 78 -2.61 -8.05 10.13
CA ARG A 78 -2.30 -7.45 11.44
C ARG A 78 -1.83 -6.01 11.26
N GLY A 79 -0.90 -5.76 10.33
CA GLY A 79 -0.37 -4.43 10.06
C GLY A 79 -1.46 -3.43 9.65
N ILE A 80 -2.40 -3.82 8.79
CA ILE A 80 -3.54 -2.96 8.43
C ILE A 80 -4.41 -2.66 9.66
N LYS A 81 -4.73 -3.68 10.45
CA LYS A 81 -5.60 -3.53 11.64
C LYS A 81 -5.01 -2.59 12.68
N GLU A 82 -3.70 -2.67 12.89
CA GLU A 82 -2.98 -1.93 13.93
C GLU A 82 -2.35 -0.62 13.41
N TRP A 83 -2.53 -0.24 12.14
CA TRP A 83 -1.84 0.90 11.50
C TRP A 83 -1.94 2.23 12.27
N LYS A 84 -3.05 2.46 12.98
CA LYS A 84 -3.25 3.69 13.78
C LYS A 84 -2.39 3.71 15.04
N ASP A 85 -2.12 2.54 15.62
CA ASP A 85 -1.48 2.40 16.93
C ASP A 85 0.00 1.98 16.78
N GLU A 86 0.31 1.12 15.80
CA GLU A 86 1.66 0.62 15.51
C GLU A 86 1.88 0.46 14.00
N ARG A 87 2.43 1.51 13.37
CA ARG A 87 2.73 1.53 11.92
C ARG A 87 3.82 0.53 11.53
N GLY A 88 4.72 0.19 12.44
CA GLY A 88 5.85 -0.71 12.19
C GLY A 88 5.40 -2.07 11.67
N TYR A 89 4.29 -2.61 12.17
CA TYR A 89 3.81 -3.94 11.75
C TYR A 89 3.53 -4.05 10.25
N LEU A 90 2.87 -3.06 9.65
CA LEU A 90 2.62 -3.08 8.22
C LEU A 90 3.90 -2.76 7.45
N LYS A 91 4.62 -1.73 7.90
CA LYS A 91 5.85 -1.26 7.25
C LYS A 91 6.89 -2.37 7.14
N ASP A 92 7.19 -3.05 8.24
CA ASP A 92 8.19 -4.11 8.27
C ASP A 92 7.78 -5.32 7.42
N THR A 93 6.48 -5.63 7.38
CA THR A 93 5.94 -6.67 6.49
C THR A 93 6.16 -6.31 5.02
N CYS A 94 5.89 -5.06 4.65
CA CYS A 94 6.11 -4.56 3.28
C CYS A 94 7.60 -4.46 2.93
N LEU A 95 8.47 -4.06 3.86
CA LEU A 95 9.92 -4.06 3.68
C LEU A 95 10.45 -5.48 3.47
N THR A 96 9.97 -6.45 4.23
CA THR A 96 10.29 -7.88 4.03
C THR A 96 9.88 -8.34 2.63
N ALA A 97 8.70 -7.94 2.16
CA ALA A 97 8.25 -8.24 0.80
C ALA A 97 9.08 -7.52 -0.28
N GLN A 98 9.58 -6.31 -0.01
CA GLN A 98 10.50 -5.61 -0.89
C GLN A 98 11.82 -6.34 -1.01
N ASP A 99 12.33 -6.95 0.05
CA ASP A 99 13.61 -7.66 0.00
C ASP A 99 13.55 -8.86 -0.97
N ALA A 100 12.44 -9.61 -0.99
CA ALA A 100 12.21 -10.65 -2.01
C ALA A 100 12.11 -10.07 -3.44
N MET A 101 11.54 -8.88 -3.60
CA MET A 101 11.52 -8.19 -4.90
C MET A 101 12.94 -7.76 -5.31
N LYS A 102 13.73 -7.21 -4.39
CA LYS A 102 15.12 -6.81 -4.64
C LYS A 102 15.97 -8.00 -5.08
N GLU A 103 15.81 -9.16 -4.46
CA GLU A 103 16.45 -10.41 -4.90
C GLU A 103 16.09 -10.75 -6.35
N SER A 104 14.82 -10.63 -6.71
CA SER A 104 14.34 -10.85 -8.08
C SER A 104 14.93 -9.83 -9.06
N LEU A 105 14.92 -8.54 -8.71
CA LEU A 105 15.49 -7.47 -9.52
C LEU A 105 17.00 -7.69 -9.75
N ASN A 106 17.72 -8.10 -8.70
CA ASN A 106 19.14 -8.44 -8.78
C ASN A 106 19.39 -9.64 -9.69
N TYR A 107 18.58 -10.70 -9.60
CA TYR A 107 18.66 -11.86 -10.48
C TYR A 107 18.49 -11.48 -11.96
N PHE A 108 17.57 -10.56 -12.27
CA PHE A 108 17.33 -10.07 -13.63
C PHE A 108 18.24 -8.89 -14.05
N GLY A 109 19.14 -8.42 -13.18
CA GLY A 109 20.04 -7.29 -13.48
C GLY A 109 19.34 -5.93 -13.59
N VAL A 110 18.16 -5.78 -13.00
CA VAL A 110 17.41 -4.52 -12.97
C VAL A 110 17.91 -3.64 -11.82
N LYS A 111 18.38 -2.43 -12.15
CA LYS A 111 18.86 -1.46 -11.16
C LYS A 111 17.69 -0.76 -10.48
N TYR A 112 17.85 -0.46 -9.19
CA TYR A 112 16.94 0.34 -8.38
C TYR A 112 17.73 1.27 -7.45
N GLU A 113 17.12 2.36 -6.99
CA GLU A 113 17.72 3.26 -6.00
C GLU A 113 17.56 2.66 -4.59
N ASN A 114 18.61 2.78 -3.78
CA ASN A 114 18.66 2.25 -2.40
C ASN A 114 18.04 3.22 -1.40
#